data_AF-G2HJL0-F1
#
_entry.id   AF-G2HJL0-F1
#
_cell.length_a   1.000
_cell.length_b   1.000
_cell.length_c   1.000
_cell.angle_alpha   90.00
_cell.angle_beta   90.00
_cell.angle_gamma   90.00
#
_symmetry.space_group_name_H-M   'P 1'
#
loop_
_entity.id
_entity.type
_entity.pdbx_description
1 polymer ?
#
loop_
_entity_poly.entity_id
_entity_poly.type
_entity_poly.pdbx_seq_one_letter_code
_entity_poly.pdbx_strand_id
1 'polypeptide(L)'
;MRNLTRCWRAVVEKQVNNFLTSSWRDDDFVPRYCEHFNILQNSSSELFGPRAAFLLALQNGCAGALLKLPFLKAAHVSEQFARHIDQQIQGSRIGGAQEMERLAQLQQCLQAVLIFSGLEIATTFEHYYQHYMADRLLGVVSSWLEGAVLEQIGPCFPNRLPQQMLQSLSTSKELQRQFHVYQLQQLDQELLKLEDTEKKIQVGLGASGKEHKSEKEEEAGAAAVVDVAEGEEEEEENEDLYYEGAMPEVSVLVLSRHSWPVASICHTLNPRTCLPSYLRGTLNRYSNFYNKSQSHPALERGSQRRLQWTWLGWAELQFGNQTLHVSTVQMWLLLYLNGLKAVSVESLLALSGLSADMLNQAIGPLTSSRGPLDLHEQKDIPGAFISGVLKIRDGSKEPRSRWDIVRLIPPQTYLQAEGEEGRNLEKRRNLLNCLIVRILKAHGDEGLHIDQLVCLVLEAWQKGPCPPRGLVSSLGKGSACSSTDVLSCILHLLGKGTLRRHDDRPQVLSYAVPVTVMEPHTESLNPGSSGPNPPLTFHTLQIRSRGVPYASCTATQSFSTFR
;
A
#
# COMPACT_ATOMS: atom_id res chain seq x y z
N MET A 1 31.67 -27.80 10.16
CA MET A 1 30.31 -27.21 10.12
C MET A 1 30.29 -25.72 9.75
N ARG A 2 30.96 -24.82 10.50
CA ARG A 2 30.98 -23.37 10.18
C ARG A 2 31.59 -23.05 8.80
N ASN A 3 32.67 -23.73 8.40
CA ASN A 3 33.26 -23.51 7.08
C ASN A 3 32.35 -24.02 5.95
N LEU A 4 31.68 -25.16 6.14
CA LEU A 4 30.79 -25.75 5.14
C LEU A 4 29.54 -24.89 4.90
N THR A 5 28.96 -24.31 5.95
CA THR A 5 27.82 -23.37 5.84
C THR A 5 28.22 -22.06 5.17
N ARG A 6 29.44 -21.55 5.41
CA ARG A 6 30.00 -20.40 4.66
C ARG A 6 30.20 -20.72 3.18
N CYS A 7 30.75 -21.90 2.86
CA CYS A 7 30.90 -22.33 1.47
C CYS A 7 29.54 -22.45 0.77
N TRP A 8 28.55 -23.08 1.43
CA TRP A 8 27.19 -23.18 0.90
C TRP A 8 26.57 -21.82 0.63
N ARG A 9 26.65 -20.88 1.59
CA ARG A 9 26.21 -19.50 1.41
C ARG A 9 26.85 -18.86 0.17
N ALA A 10 28.17 -19.00 0.00
CA ALA A 10 28.88 -18.41 -1.14
C ALA A 10 28.47 -19.02 -2.49
N VAL A 11 28.19 -20.32 -2.53
CA VAL A 11 27.67 -21.00 -3.73
C VAL A 11 26.28 -20.48 -4.09
N VAL A 12 25.38 -20.43 -3.12
CA VAL A 12 24.02 -19.88 -3.30
C VAL A 12 24.10 -18.43 -3.78
N GLU A 13 24.89 -17.61 -3.11
CA GLU A 13 25.05 -16.19 -3.45
C GLU A 13 25.54 -16.01 -4.89
N LYS A 14 26.48 -16.84 -5.36
CA LYS A 14 26.98 -16.78 -6.74
C LYS A 14 25.90 -17.21 -7.74
N GLN A 15 25.19 -18.31 -7.49
CA GLN A 15 24.15 -18.80 -8.41
C GLN A 15 22.99 -17.83 -8.52
N VAL A 16 22.48 -17.36 -7.38
CA VAL A 16 21.36 -16.39 -7.33
C VAL A 16 21.79 -15.06 -7.94
N ASN A 17 23.00 -14.57 -7.68
CA ASN A 17 23.49 -13.35 -8.31
C ASN A 17 23.54 -13.47 -9.84
N ASN A 18 24.01 -14.59 -10.38
CA ASN A 18 24.02 -14.81 -11.83
C ASN A 18 22.60 -14.77 -12.41
N PHE A 19 21.66 -15.49 -11.79
CA PHE A 19 20.26 -15.48 -12.19
C PHE A 19 19.64 -14.07 -12.13
N LEU A 20 19.83 -13.35 -11.03
CA LEU A 20 19.35 -11.98 -10.87
C LEU A 20 19.94 -11.05 -11.92
N THR A 21 21.22 -11.19 -12.26
CA THR A 21 21.82 -10.32 -13.28
C THR A 21 21.31 -10.59 -14.70
N SER A 22 20.92 -11.82 -15.02
CA SER A 22 20.46 -12.20 -16.36
C SER A 22 18.96 -12.03 -16.58
N SER A 23 18.14 -12.26 -15.54
CA SER A 23 16.69 -12.48 -15.70
C SER A 23 15.80 -11.50 -14.96
N TRP A 24 16.35 -10.50 -14.26
CA TRP A 24 15.55 -9.55 -13.45
C TRP A 24 14.51 -8.71 -14.21
N ARG A 25 14.50 -8.72 -15.56
CA ARG A 25 13.51 -8.02 -16.39
C ARG A 25 12.50 -8.95 -17.04
N ASP A 26 12.66 -10.26 -16.88
CA ASP A 26 11.80 -11.24 -17.54
C ASP A 26 10.39 -11.14 -16.92
N ASP A 27 9.33 -11.24 -17.74
CA ASP A 27 7.95 -11.18 -17.26
C ASP A 27 7.60 -12.37 -16.35
N ASP A 28 8.26 -13.51 -16.57
CA ASP A 28 8.14 -14.74 -15.79
C ASP A 28 9.22 -14.87 -14.69
N PHE A 29 9.89 -13.76 -14.34
CA PHE A 29 10.99 -13.74 -13.38
C PHE A 29 10.62 -14.36 -12.03
N VAL A 30 9.49 -13.95 -11.43
CA VAL A 30 9.10 -14.40 -10.08
C VAL A 30 8.85 -15.91 -10.03
N PRO A 31 8.03 -16.51 -10.92
CA PRO A 31 7.91 -17.97 -11.00
C PRO A 31 9.26 -18.69 -11.11
N ARG A 32 10.15 -18.22 -12.01
CA ARG A 32 11.47 -18.83 -12.21
C ARG A 32 12.39 -18.67 -10.99
N TYR A 33 12.31 -17.54 -10.30
CA TYR A 33 13.04 -17.35 -9.05
C TYR A 33 12.56 -18.32 -7.97
N CYS A 34 11.24 -18.47 -7.80
CA CYS A 34 10.64 -19.38 -6.83
C CYS A 34 11.04 -20.83 -7.10
N GLU A 35 11.02 -21.25 -8.37
CA GLU A 35 11.51 -22.57 -8.78
C GLU A 35 13.01 -22.75 -8.45
N HIS A 36 13.84 -21.76 -8.80
CA HIS A 36 15.28 -21.81 -8.50
C HIS A 36 15.55 -21.88 -6.98
N PHE A 37 14.80 -21.10 -6.19
CA PHE A 37 14.88 -21.13 -4.74
C PHE A 37 14.49 -22.49 -4.17
N ASN A 38 13.42 -23.11 -4.67
CA ASN A 38 12.98 -24.44 -4.26
C ASN A 38 14.02 -25.51 -4.62
N ILE A 39 14.63 -25.45 -5.81
CA ILE A 39 15.71 -26.36 -6.21
C ILE A 39 16.89 -26.26 -5.24
N LEU A 40 17.30 -25.04 -4.88
CA LEU A 40 18.39 -24.81 -3.93
C LEU A 40 18.04 -25.30 -2.52
N GLN A 41 16.80 -25.12 -2.09
CA GLN A 41 16.31 -25.60 -0.79
C GLN A 41 16.28 -27.13 -0.73
N ASN A 42 15.79 -27.79 -1.78
CA ASN A 42 15.76 -29.24 -1.90
C ASN A 42 17.19 -29.80 -1.93
N SER A 43 18.06 -29.21 -2.74
CA SER A 43 19.49 -29.56 -2.80
C SER A 43 20.17 -29.41 -1.43
N SER A 44 19.87 -28.33 -0.70
CA SER A 44 20.39 -28.13 0.66
C SER A 44 19.93 -29.22 1.61
N SER A 45 18.69 -29.67 1.49
CA SER A 45 18.09 -30.70 2.35
C SER A 45 18.62 -32.09 2.03
N GLU A 46 18.84 -32.40 0.75
CA GLU A 46 19.46 -33.66 0.30
C GLU A 46 20.93 -33.76 0.70
N LEU A 47 21.71 -32.70 0.52
CA LEU A 47 23.15 -32.70 0.80
C LEU A 47 23.47 -32.65 2.30
N PHE A 48 22.69 -31.90 3.08
CA PHE A 48 23.05 -31.58 4.47
C PHE A 48 22.00 -31.98 5.51
N GLY A 49 20.85 -32.53 5.08
CA GLY A 49 19.69 -32.79 5.92
C GLY A 49 18.92 -31.51 6.30
N PRO A 50 17.82 -31.62 7.07
CA PRO A 50 16.97 -30.50 7.49
C PRO A 50 17.62 -29.69 8.64
N ARG A 51 18.83 -29.18 8.41
CA ARG A 51 19.61 -28.41 9.39
C ARG A 51 19.37 -26.91 9.22
N ALA A 52 18.87 -26.26 10.26
CA ALA A 52 18.59 -24.82 10.27
C ALA A 52 19.79 -23.94 9.85
N ALA A 53 21.02 -24.34 10.18
CA ALA A 53 22.22 -23.59 9.79
C ALA A 53 22.42 -23.49 8.27
N PHE A 54 22.02 -24.51 7.50
CA PHE A 54 22.11 -24.49 6.04
C PHE A 54 20.94 -23.76 5.40
N LEU A 55 19.75 -23.82 6.00
CA LEU A 55 18.61 -22.99 5.60
C LEU A 55 18.92 -21.50 5.78
N LEU A 56 19.53 -21.13 6.91
CA LEU A 56 20.02 -19.75 7.14
C LEU A 56 21.13 -19.38 6.15
N ALA A 57 22.03 -20.30 5.82
CA ALA A 57 23.07 -20.05 4.82
C ALA A 57 22.48 -19.84 3.41
N LEU A 58 21.43 -20.57 3.05
CA LEU A 58 20.66 -20.37 1.82
C LEU A 58 20.02 -18.97 1.81
N GLN A 59 19.24 -18.62 2.83
CA GLN A 59 18.58 -17.31 2.93
C GLN A 59 19.59 -16.16 2.89
N ASN A 60 20.69 -16.27 3.64
CA ASN A 60 21.77 -15.27 3.64
C ASN A 60 22.51 -15.19 2.30
N GLY A 61 22.60 -16.30 1.55
CA GLY A 61 23.17 -16.31 0.21
C GLY A 61 22.29 -15.55 -0.78
N CYS A 62 20.98 -15.81 -0.76
CA CYS A 62 20.01 -15.08 -1.58
C CYS A 62 19.99 -13.57 -1.24
N ALA A 63 19.95 -13.24 0.06
CA ALA A 63 20.03 -11.87 0.54
C ALA A 63 21.34 -11.18 0.12
N GLY A 64 22.48 -11.89 0.22
CA GLY A 64 23.78 -11.40 -0.24
C GLY A 64 23.81 -11.08 -1.74
N ALA A 65 23.15 -11.90 -2.56
CA ALA A 65 23.04 -11.68 -4.00
C ALA A 65 22.21 -10.42 -4.31
N LEU A 66 21.08 -10.22 -3.62
CA LEU A 66 20.27 -9.00 -3.76
C LEU A 66 21.05 -7.73 -3.37
N LEU A 67 21.85 -7.77 -2.29
CA LEU A 67 22.65 -6.63 -1.84
C LEU A 67 23.80 -6.23 -2.78
N LYS A 68 24.17 -7.10 -3.72
CA LYS A 68 25.14 -6.80 -4.80
C LYS A 68 24.51 -6.04 -5.96
N LEU A 69 23.20 -6.10 -6.13
CA LEU A 69 22.53 -5.36 -7.18
C LEU A 69 22.56 -3.85 -6.90
N PRO A 70 22.60 -3.01 -7.95
CA PRO A 70 22.23 -1.60 -7.84
C PRO A 70 20.83 -1.45 -7.24
N PHE A 71 20.61 -0.38 -6.49
CA PHE A 71 19.36 -0.16 -5.75
C PHE A 71 18.12 -0.27 -6.66
N LEU A 72 18.11 0.41 -7.81
CA LEU A 72 16.96 0.37 -8.73
C LEU A 72 16.64 -1.03 -9.25
N LYS A 73 17.66 -1.88 -9.47
CA LYS A 73 17.43 -3.28 -9.88
C LYS A 73 16.85 -4.10 -8.73
N ALA A 74 17.36 -3.93 -7.51
CA ALA A 74 16.78 -4.57 -6.33
C ALA A 74 15.35 -4.09 -6.08
N ALA A 75 15.07 -2.81 -6.31
CA ALA A 75 13.73 -2.23 -6.23
C ALA A 75 12.79 -2.85 -7.28
N HIS A 76 13.26 -3.03 -8.51
CA HIS A 76 12.50 -3.71 -9.55
C HIS A 76 12.17 -5.16 -9.18
N VAL A 77 13.14 -5.91 -8.67
CA VAL A 77 12.91 -7.26 -8.16
C VAL A 77 11.85 -7.26 -7.06
N SER A 78 11.95 -6.35 -6.08
CA SER A 78 10.96 -6.25 -5.00
C SER A 78 9.56 -5.87 -5.51
N GLU A 79 9.47 -5.00 -6.51
CA GLU A 79 8.21 -4.60 -7.14
C GLU A 79 7.56 -5.78 -7.88
N GLN A 80 8.35 -6.55 -8.65
CA GLN A 80 7.86 -7.73 -9.34
C GLN A 80 7.30 -8.79 -8.38
N PHE A 81 7.95 -9.02 -7.22
CA PHE A 81 7.40 -9.89 -6.19
C PHE A 81 6.07 -9.37 -5.63
N ALA A 82 5.99 -8.07 -5.30
CA ALA A 82 4.76 -7.47 -4.80
C ALA A 82 3.62 -7.57 -5.83
N ARG A 83 3.92 -7.31 -7.11
CA ARG A 83 3.00 -7.44 -8.25
C ARG A 83 2.53 -8.88 -8.43
N HIS A 84 3.45 -9.84 -8.39
CA HIS A 84 3.10 -11.25 -8.56
C HIS A 84 2.19 -11.74 -7.42
N ILE A 85 2.48 -11.37 -6.17
CA ILE A 85 1.61 -11.71 -5.03
C ILE A 85 0.22 -11.10 -5.24
N ASP A 86 0.14 -9.84 -5.63
CA ASP A 86 -1.14 -9.17 -5.93
C ASP A 86 -1.95 -9.92 -6.99
N GLN A 87 -1.31 -10.25 -8.12
CA GLN A 87 -1.93 -10.99 -9.22
C GLN A 87 -2.44 -12.37 -8.78
N GLN A 88 -1.69 -13.09 -7.95
CA GLN A 88 -2.12 -14.40 -7.44
C GLN A 88 -3.33 -14.26 -6.49
N ILE A 89 -3.32 -13.27 -5.58
CA ILE A 89 -4.46 -13.02 -4.68
C ILE A 89 -5.72 -12.65 -5.49
N GLN A 90 -5.59 -11.82 -6.52
CA GLN A 90 -6.71 -11.43 -7.36
C GLN A 90 -7.18 -12.59 -8.25
N GLY A 91 -6.25 -13.39 -8.77
CA GLY A 91 -6.53 -14.56 -9.60
C GLY A 91 -7.22 -15.69 -8.84
N SER A 92 -6.90 -15.90 -7.56
CA SER A 92 -7.57 -16.90 -6.71
C SER A 92 -9.03 -16.55 -6.36
N ARG A 93 -9.55 -15.39 -6.79
CA ARG A 93 -10.96 -15.01 -6.60
C ARG A 93 -11.92 -15.76 -7.55
N ILE A 94 -11.38 -16.41 -8.59
CA ILE A 94 -12.15 -17.16 -9.58
C ILE A 94 -12.01 -18.64 -9.21
N GLY A 95 -13.02 -19.17 -8.52
CA GLY A 95 -12.99 -20.54 -7.99
C GLY A 95 -12.80 -21.62 -9.08
N GLY A 96 -12.25 -22.77 -8.69
CA GLY A 96 -12.07 -23.94 -9.56
C GLY A 96 -10.76 -24.69 -9.31
N ALA A 97 -10.47 -25.72 -10.11
CA ALA A 97 -9.24 -26.52 -9.98
C ALA A 97 -7.94 -25.68 -10.11
N GLN A 98 -7.99 -24.58 -10.86
CA GLN A 98 -6.89 -23.62 -11.00
C GLN A 98 -6.60 -22.82 -9.72
N GLU A 99 -7.55 -22.75 -8.78
CA GLU A 99 -7.37 -22.00 -7.51
C GLU A 99 -6.33 -22.68 -6.61
N MET A 100 -6.40 -24.01 -6.48
CA MET A 100 -5.45 -24.77 -5.64
C MET A 100 -4.02 -24.66 -6.16
N GLU A 101 -3.84 -24.67 -7.50
CA GLU A 101 -2.54 -24.48 -8.13
C GLU A 101 -1.99 -23.07 -7.87
N ARG A 102 -2.84 -22.04 -8.02
CA ARG A 102 -2.47 -20.65 -7.72
C ARG A 102 -2.13 -20.44 -6.25
N LEU A 103 -2.86 -21.08 -5.32
CA LEU A 103 -2.54 -21.04 -3.90
C LEU A 103 -1.20 -21.72 -3.59
N ALA A 104 -0.88 -22.83 -4.24
CA ALA A 104 0.42 -23.49 -4.09
C ALA A 104 1.56 -22.60 -4.62
N GLN A 105 1.38 -21.97 -5.79
CA GLN A 105 2.33 -21.01 -6.36
C GLN A 105 2.51 -19.78 -5.45
N LEU A 106 1.40 -19.26 -4.90
CA LEU A 106 1.43 -18.18 -3.93
C LEU A 106 2.24 -18.58 -2.70
N GLN A 107 1.98 -19.75 -2.11
CA GLN A 107 2.72 -20.24 -0.93
C GLN A 107 4.23 -20.33 -1.19
N GLN A 108 4.64 -20.84 -2.36
CA GLN A 108 6.05 -20.89 -2.76
C GLN A 108 6.66 -19.48 -2.89
N CYS A 109 5.92 -18.54 -3.48
CA CYS A 109 6.32 -17.15 -3.59
C CYS A 109 6.49 -16.48 -2.23
N LEU A 110 5.54 -16.65 -1.31
CA LEU A 110 5.60 -16.08 0.03
C LEU A 110 6.84 -16.56 0.80
N GLN A 111 7.20 -17.84 0.65
CA GLN A 111 8.41 -18.38 1.26
C GLN A 111 9.69 -17.77 0.67
N ALA A 112 9.74 -17.56 -0.65
CA ALA A 112 10.88 -16.94 -1.31
C ALA A 112 11.02 -15.45 -0.93
N VAL A 113 9.92 -14.72 -0.74
CA VAL A 113 9.91 -13.29 -0.38
C VAL A 113 10.50 -13.01 0.99
N LEU A 114 10.50 -13.98 1.91
CA LEU A 114 11.12 -13.85 3.24
C LEU A 114 12.61 -13.47 3.20
N ILE A 115 13.29 -13.63 2.06
CA ILE A 115 14.66 -13.14 1.86
C ILE A 115 14.79 -11.62 2.03
N PHE A 116 13.72 -10.86 1.85
CA PHE A 116 13.74 -9.41 2.07
C PHE A 116 13.75 -9.05 3.55
N SER A 117 13.30 -9.94 4.43
CA SER A 117 13.26 -9.71 5.87
C SER A 117 14.62 -9.29 6.42
N GLY A 118 14.66 -8.15 7.12
CA GLY A 118 15.88 -7.59 7.69
C GLY A 118 16.83 -6.90 6.71
N LEU A 119 16.47 -6.79 5.42
CA LEU A 119 17.21 -6.01 4.44
C LEU A 119 16.65 -4.58 4.31
N GLU A 120 17.48 -3.65 3.88
CA GLU A 120 17.05 -2.27 3.55
C GLU A 120 15.95 -2.25 2.49
N ILE A 121 16.03 -3.16 1.52
CA ILE A 121 15.03 -3.30 0.44
C ILE A 121 13.64 -3.71 0.95
N ALA A 122 13.51 -4.18 2.19
CA ALA A 122 12.21 -4.49 2.80
C ALA A 122 11.31 -3.25 2.85
N THR A 123 11.87 -2.05 3.08
CA THR A 123 11.10 -0.80 3.07
C THR A 123 10.56 -0.47 1.67
N THR A 124 11.33 -0.76 0.63
CA THR A 124 10.92 -0.63 -0.77
C THR A 124 9.87 -1.68 -1.16
N PHE A 125 10.04 -2.93 -0.72
CA PHE A 125 9.04 -3.99 -0.90
C PHE A 125 7.73 -3.62 -0.21
N GLU A 126 7.79 -3.17 1.04
CA GLU A 126 6.65 -2.68 1.81
C GLU A 126 5.93 -1.56 1.06
N HIS A 127 6.66 -0.62 0.45
CA HIS A 127 6.11 0.48 -0.35
C HIS A 127 5.31 0.00 -1.58
N TYR A 128 5.82 -0.94 -2.35
CA TYR A 128 5.07 -1.48 -3.50
C TYR A 128 3.88 -2.33 -3.04
N TYR A 129 4.09 -3.17 -2.02
CA TYR A 129 3.05 -4.03 -1.49
C TYR A 129 1.87 -3.23 -0.93
N GLN A 130 2.12 -2.17 -0.15
CA GLN A 130 1.05 -1.31 0.39
C GLN A 130 0.25 -0.65 -0.73
N HIS A 131 0.89 -0.26 -1.84
CA HIS A 131 0.21 0.37 -2.96
C HIS A 131 -0.76 -0.62 -3.61
N TYR A 132 -0.30 -1.84 -3.84
CA TYR A 132 -1.15 -2.87 -4.46
C TYR A 132 -2.26 -3.35 -3.53
N MET A 133 -1.94 -3.47 -2.23
CA MET A 133 -2.90 -3.82 -1.21
C MET A 133 -3.99 -2.76 -1.04
N ALA A 134 -3.67 -1.47 -1.15
CA ALA A 134 -4.65 -0.39 -1.02
C ALA A 134 -5.79 -0.55 -2.03
N ASP A 135 -5.46 -0.80 -3.30
CA ASP A 135 -6.47 -1.00 -4.34
C ASP A 135 -7.29 -2.27 -4.12
N ARG A 136 -6.65 -3.37 -3.69
CA ARG A 136 -7.37 -4.62 -3.38
C ARG A 136 -8.36 -4.46 -2.24
N LEU A 137 -7.98 -3.74 -1.19
CA LEU A 137 -8.77 -3.54 0.02
C LEU A 137 -9.92 -2.54 -0.17
N LEU A 138 -9.71 -1.52 -1.00
CA LEU A 138 -10.73 -0.52 -1.34
C LEU A 138 -11.59 -0.95 -2.54
N GLY A 139 -11.25 -2.05 -3.20
CA GLY A 139 -12.04 -2.62 -4.29
C GLY A 139 -13.34 -3.28 -3.82
N VAL A 140 -14.18 -3.62 -4.79
CA VAL A 140 -15.52 -4.22 -4.59
C VAL A 140 -15.45 -5.59 -3.91
N VAL A 141 -14.44 -6.39 -4.23
CA VAL A 141 -14.35 -7.79 -3.79
C VAL A 141 -13.27 -7.93 -2.72
N SER A 142 -13.68 -8.29 -1.51
CA SER A 142 -12.76 -8.62 -0.43
C SER A 142 -12.05 -9.95 -0.67
N SER A 143 -10.73 -9.99 -0.46
CA SER A 143 -9.95 -11.24 -0.41
C SER A 143 -9.87 -11.71 1.04
N TRP A 144 -10.29 -12.95 1.32
CA TRP A 144 -10.06 -13.60 2.62
C TRP A 144 -8.58 -13.89 2.89
N LEU A 145 -7.77 -13.92 1.82
CA LEU A 145 -6.34 -14.24 1.86
C LEU A 145 -5.47 -13.17 2.52
N GLU A 146 -5.92 -11.91 2.63
CA GLU A 146 -5.05 -10.80 3.07
C GLU A 146 -4.46 -11.06 4.47
N GLY A 147 -5.28 -11.52 5.42
CA GLY A 147 -4.81 -11.84 6.77
C GLY A 147 -3.75 -12.95 6.78
N ALA A 148 -4.04 -14.06 6.09
CA ALA A 148 -3.13 -15.22 6.03
C ALA A 148 -1.80 -14.89 5.33
N VAL A 149 -1.84 -14.09 4.25
CA VAL A 149 -0.64 -13.64 3.55
C VAL A 149 0.20 -12.75 4.48
N LEU A 150 -0.42 -11.77 5.16
CA LEU A 150 0.30 -10.87 6.07
C LEU A 150 0.89 -11.59 7.28
N GLU A 151 0.27 -12.66 7.78
CA GLU A 151 0.86 -13.50 8.83
C GLU A 151 2.18 -14.13 8.38
N GLN A 152 2.27 -14.58 7.13
CA GLN A 152 3.47 -15.23 6.59
C GLN A 152 4.58 -14.24 6.27
N ILE A 153 4.29 -13.19 5.48
CA ILE A 153 5.30 -12.23 5.03
C ILE A 153 5.43 -11.00 5.93
N GLY A 154 4.73 -10.99 7.07
CA GLY A 154 4.77 -9.93 8.08
C GLY A 154 6.18 -9.41 8.43
N PRO A 155 7.19 -10.29 8.62
CA PRO A 155 8.57 -9.87 8.86
C PRO A 155 9.21 -9.00 7.76
N CYS A 156 8.68 -9.03 6.53
CA CYS A 156 9.16 -8.23 5.40
C CYS A 156 8.62 -6.79 5.41
N PHE A 157 7.83 -6.41 6.42
CA PHE A 157 7.24 -5.08 6.58
C PHE A 157 7.78 -4.40 7.84
N PRO A 158 8.90 -3.65 7.72
CA PRO A 158 9.54 -2.98 8.85
C PRO A 158 8.64 -1.96 9.55
N ASN A 159 7.86 -1.19 8.79
CA ASN A 159 6.97 -0.16 9.32
C ASN A 159 5.59 -0.70 9.70
N ARG A 160 5.30 -1.97 9.38
CA ARG A 160 4.03 -2.65 9.60
C ARG A 160 2.85 -1.98 8.88
N LEU A 161 3.09 -1.28 7.77
CA LEU A 161 2.07 -0.50 7.07
C LEU A 161 0.91 -1.38 6.59
N PRO A 162 1.14 -2.54 5.93
CA PRO A 162 0.05 -3.43 5.53
C PRO A 162 -0.80 -3.94 6.70
N GLN A 163 -0.18 -4.27 7.84
CA GLN A 163 -0.90 -4.70 9.04
C GLN A 163 -1.74 -3.55 9.62
N GLN A 164 -1.19 -2.34 9.66
CA GLN A 164 -1.91 -1.14 10.09
C GLN A 164 -3.08 -0.78 9.15
N MET A 165 -2.97 -1.07 7.85
CA MET A 165 -4.09 -0.89 6.90
C MET A 165 -5.26 -1.81 7.24
N LEU A 166 -5.01 -3.10 7.51
CA LEU A 166 -6.07 -4.02 7.95
C LEU A 166 -6.71 -3.59 9.27
N GLN A 167 -5.89 -3.17 10.23
CA GLN A 167 -6.38 -2.66 11.51
C GLN A 167 -7.21 -1.37 11.34
N SER A 168 -6.80 -0.48 10.44
CA SER A 168 -7.56 0.73 10.10
C SER A 168 -8.92 0.38 9.48
N LEU A 169 -9.02 -0.68 8.68
CA LEU A 169 -10.29 -1.11 8.11
C LEU A 169 -11.19 -1.81 9.14
N SER A 170 -10.64 -2.63 10.02
CA SER A 170 -11.44 -3.28 11.06
C SER A 170 -12.04 -2.24 12.03
N THR A 171 -11.23 -1.27 12.44
CA THR A 171 -11.70 -0.13 13.26
C THR A 171 -12.73 0.72 12.50
N SER A 172 -12.54 0.95 11.20
CA SER A 172 -13.54 1.65 10.38
C SER A 172 -14.86 0.89 10.24
N LYS A 173 -14.83 -0.43 10.09
CA LYS A 173 -16.07 -1.24 10.03
C LYS A 173 -16.83 -1.19 11.34
N GLU A 174 -16.12 -1.19 12.47
CA GLU A 174 -16.74 -1.01 13.77
C GLU A 174 -17.34 0.41 13.92
N LEU A 175 -16.66 1.45 13.45
CA LEU A 175 -17.22 2.81 13.41
C LEU A 175 -18.48 2.89 12.54
N GLN A 176 -18.53 2.20 11.39
CA GLN A 176 -19.72 2.12 10.55
C GLN A 176 -20.87 1.41 11.29
N ARG A 177 -20.59 0.33 12.04
CA ARG A 177 -21.59 -0.36 12.87
C ARG A 177 -22.12 0.55 13.97
N GLN A 178 -21.24 1.29 14.65
CA GLN A 178 -21.62 2.25 15.69
C GLN A 178 -22.45 3.39 15.12
N PHE A 179 -22.12 3.89 13.93
CA PHE A 179 -22.92 4.89 13.23
C PHE A 179 -24.33 4.38 12.91
N HIS A 180 -24.46 3.14 12.45
CA HIS A 180 -25.78 2.53 12.20
C HIS A 180 -26.61 2.45 13.49
N VAL A 181 -26.02 2.04 14.60
CA VAL A 181 -26.69 2.03 15.92
C VAL A 181 -27.09 3.45 16.34
N TYR A 182 -26.22 4.44 16.13
CA TYR A 182 -26.51 5.85 16.42
C TYR A 182 -27.71 6.36 15.61
N GLN A 183 -27.79 6.02 14.32
CA GLN A 183 -28.94 6.38 13.48
C GLN A 183 -30.24 5.74 14.00
N LEU A 184 -30.20 4.47 14.41
CA LEU A 184 -31.37 3.81 15.00
C LEU A 184 -31.80 4.47 16.31
N GLN A 185 -30.85 4.89 17.16
CA GLN A 185 -31.15 5.61 18.40
C GLN A 185 -31.77 6.99 18.15
N GLN A 186 -31.31 7.71 17.14
CA GLN A 186 -31.94 8.99 16.76
C GLN A 186 -33.37 8.79 16.26
N LEU A 187 -33.61 7.76 15.45
CA LEU A 187 -34.97 7.42 14.99
C LEU A 187 -35.89 7.06 16.17
N ASP A 188 -35.40 6.28 17.13
CA ASP A 188 -36.14 5.92 18.34
C ASP A 188 -36.51 7.18 19.16
N GLN A 189 -35.58 8.13 19.31
CA GLN A 189 -35.83 9.41 19.98
C GLN A 189 -36.89 10.25 19.26
N GLU A 190 -36.86 10.33 17.93
CA GLU A 190 -37.86 11.05 17.14
C GLU A 190 -39.25 10.41 17.25
N LEU A 191 -39.33 9.07 17.26
CA LEU A 191 -40.60 8.36 17.47
C LEU A 191 -41.17 8.63 18.86
N LEU A 192 -40.33 8.65 19.91
CA LEU A 192 -40.77 9.00 21.27
C LEU A 192 -41.27 10.44 21.36
N LYS A 193 -40.57 11.41 20.73
CA LYS A 193 -41.02 12.80 20.65
C LYS A 193 -42.40 12.90 19.97
N LEU A 194 -42.61 12.17 18.87
CA LEU A 194 -43.89 12.14 18.16
C LEU A 194 -45.00 11.56 19.05
N GLU A 195 -44.75 10.45 19.75
CA GLU A 195 -45.71 9.86 20.69
C GLU A 195 -46.09 10.84 21.82
N ASP A 196 -45.11 11.57 22.36
CA ASP A 196 -45.34 12.59 23.39
C ASP A 196 -46.14 13.79 22.85
N THR A 197 -45.90 14.21 21.60
CA THR A 197 -46.71 15.27 20.96
C THR A 197 -48.13 14.82 20.68
N GLU A 198 -48.34 13.58 20.25
CA GLU A 198 -49.66 13.01 20.03
C GLU A 198 -50.45 12.92 21.35
N LYS A 199 -49.81 12.45 22.43
CA LYS A 199 -50.38 12.46 23.78
C LYS A 199 -50.76 13.88 24.24
N LYS A 200 -49.91 14.88 23.99
CA LYS A 200 -50.21 16.29 24.32
C LYS A 200 -51.41 16.84 23.55
N ILE A 201 -51.55 16.48 22.26
CA ILE A 201 -52.69 16.89 21.42
C ILE A 201 -53.99 16.22 21.89
N GLN A 202 -53.95 14.93 22.24
CA GLN A 202 -55.11 14.20 22.76
C GLN A 202 -55.58 14.73 24.13
N VAL A 203 -54.66 15.13 25.01
CA VAL A 203 -55.00 15.75 26.30
C VAL A 203 -55.56 17.17 26.13
N GLY A 204 -55.09 17.94 25.14
CA GLY A 204 -55.61 19.28 24.82
C GLY A 204 -57.04 19.29 24.26
N LEU A 205 -57.41 18.27 23.48
CA LEU A 205 -58.78 18.10 22.94
C LEU A 205 -59.80 17.59 23.98
N GLY A 206 -59.34 17.01 25.09
CA GLY A 206 -60.19 16.57 26.20
C GLY A 206 -60.58 17.68 27.21
N ALA A 207 -59.99 18.87 27.11
CA ALA A 207 -60.16 19.97 28.07
C ALA A 207 -60.89 21.21 27.51
N SER A 208 -61.55 21.12 26.35
CA SER A 208 -62.46 22.17 25.85
C SER A 208 -63.90 21.83 26.19
N GLY A 209 -64.29 22.05 27.45
CA GLY A 209 -65.64 21.75 27.91
C GLY A 209 -65.97 22.30 29.30
N LYS A 210 -65.74 23.59 29.55
CA LYS A 210 -66.52 24.43 30.48
C LYS A 210 -66.00 25.87 30.50
N GLU A 211 -66.82 26.80 30.03
CA GLU A 211 -66.69 28.23 30.32
C GLU A 211 -66.80 28.48 31.83
N HIS A 212 -66.02 29.40 32.40
CA HIS A 212 -66.50 30.50 33.25
C HIS A 212 -65.43 31.57 33.49
N LYS A 213 -65.89 32.82 33.47
CA LYS A 213 -65.19 34.12 33.58
C LYS A 213 -64.62 34.39 34.98
N SER A 214 -63.49 35.12 35.06
CA SER A 214 -63.38 36.38 35.83
C SER A 214 -62.06 37.12 35.56
N GLU A 215 -62.13 38.45 35.66
CA GLU A 215 -61.15 39.47 35.31
C GLU A 215 -60.08 39.74 36.40
N LYS A 216 -59.01 40.45 35.97
CA LYS A 216 -58.13 41.44 36.65
C LYS A 216 -56.70 41.08 37.11
N GLU A 217 -55.78 41.87 36.51
CA GLU A 217 -54.63 42.64 37.07
C GLU A 217 -53.54 41.85 37.81
N GLU A 218 -52.35 41.67 37.23
CA GLU A 218 -51.17 42.57 37.14
C GLU A 218 -50.10 42.20 38.21
N GLU A 219 -48.84 42.23 37.76
CA GLU A 219 -47.56 42.13 38.49
C GLU A 219 -46.87 40.76 38.76
N ALA A 220 -45.53 40.86 38.58
CA ALA A 220 -44.43 39.94 38.87
C ALA A 220 -44.25 38.78 37.87
N GLY A 221 -43.22 38.73 37.01
CA GLY A 221 -41.89 39.33 37.12
C GLY A 221 -40.85 38.22 36.96
N ALA A 222 -40.15 38.23 35.82
CA ALA A 222 -38.82 37.66 35.60
C ALA A 222 -38.59 36.17 35.97
N ALA A 223 -38.89 35.25 35.05
CA ALA A 223 -38.20 33.94 34.97
C ALA A 223 -38.49 33.22 33.64
N ALA A 224 -38.19 33.83 32.49
CA ALA A 224 -38.27 33.14 31.20
C ALA A 224 -37.31 33.78 30.18
N VAL A 225 -36.02 33.81 30.51
CA VAL A 225 -34.96 34.14 29.56
C VAL A 225 -33.80 33.19 29.83
N VAL A 226 -33.96 31.90 29.52
CA VAL A 226 -32.82 30.97 29.43
C VAL A 226 -32.97 29.95 28.29
N ASP A 227 -34.18 29.61 27.82
CA ASP A 227 -34.38 28.46 26.92
C ASP A 227 -34.46 28.78 25.42
N VAL A 228 -33.79 29.83 24.94
CA VAL A 228 -33.79 30.20 23.50
C VAL A 228 -32.43 29.96 22.83
N ALA A 229 -31.42 29.47 23.55
CA ALA A 229 -30.05 29.38 23.01
C ALA A 229 -29.65 28.01 22.41
N GLU A 230 -30.48 26.97 22.48
CA GLU A 230 -30.15 25.66 21.87
C GLU A 230 -30.87 25.40 20.54
N GLY A 231 -31.64 26.36 20.02
CA GLY A 231 -32.39 26.21 18.77
C GLY A 231 -31.67 26.62 17.48
N GLU A 232 -30.48 27.23 17.56
CA GLU A 232 -29.82 27.82 16.38
C GLU A 232 -28.85 26.87 15.65
N GLU A 233 -28.49 25.71 16.21
CA GLU A 233 -27.65 24.71 15.50
C GLU A 233 -28.47 23.65 14.73
N GLU A 234 -29.78 23.52 14.96
CA GLU A 234 -30.63 22.54 14.27
C GLU A 234 -31.11 23.01 12.88
N GLU A 235 -31.01 24.30 12.54
CA GLU A 235 -31.53 24.79 11.25
C GLU A 235 -30.66 24.41 10.03
N GLU A 236 -29.38 24.07 10.19
CA GLU A 236 -28.58 23.50 9.09
C GLU A 236 -28.78 21.98 8.91
N GLU A 237 -29.41 21.28 9.87
CA GLU A 237 -29.67 19.84 9.78
C GLU A 237 -30.85 19.48 8.87
N ASN A 238 -31.65 20.46 8.45
CA ASN A 238 -32.93 20.25 7.77
C ASN A 238 -32.90 20.52 6.25
N GLU A 239 -31.74 20.41 5.60
CA GLU A 239 -31.63 20.44 4.14
C GLU A 239 -31.68 19.03 3.51
N ASP A 240 -32.31 18.07 4.20
CA ASP A 240 -32.67 16.76 3.66
C ASP A 240 -33.91 16.92 2.75
N LEU A 241 -33.68 17.50 1.56
CA LEU A 241 -34.65 17.51 0.47
C LEU A 241 -35.21 16.09 0.27
N TYR A 242 -36.54 15.97 0.32
CA TYR A 242 -37.27 14.72 0.16
C TYR A 242 -36.86 14.03 -1.15
N TYR A 243 -36.13 12.93 -1.06
CA TYR A 243 -35.83 12.06 -2.20
C TYR A 243 -36.98 11.06 -2.34
N GLU A 244 -37.66 11.09 -3.49
CA GLU A 244 -38.85 10.27 -3.78
C GLU A 244 -38.51 8.79 -4.06
N GLY A 245 -37.22 8.41 -4.08
CA GLY A 245 -36.76 7.03 -4.27
C GLY A 245 -36.26 6.35 -2.99
N ALA A 246 -35.88 5.08 -3.10
CA ALA A 246 -35.23 4.36 -2.00
C ALA A 246 -33.88 5.04 -1.68
N MET A 247 -33.68 5.44 -0.42
CA MET A 247 -32.42 6.03 0.02
C MET A 247 -31.27 5.05 -0.26
N PRO A 248 -30.18 5.51 -0.92
CA PRO A 248 -29.06 4.65 -1.23
C PRO A 248 -28.33 4.22 0.05
N GLU A 249 -27.87 2.98 0.09
CA GLU A 249 -27.01 2.50 1.17
C GLU A 249 -25.61 3.13 1.02
N VAL A 250 -25.17 3.87 2.05
CA VAL A 250 -23.86 4.54 2.06
C VAL A 250 -23.01 3.96 3.19
N SER A 251 -21.90 3.32 2.80
CA SER A 251 -20.87 2.83 3.72
C SER A 251 -19.67 3.75 3.73
N VAL A 252 -19.23 4.19 4.92
CA VAL A 252 -18.09 5.10 5.07
C VAL A 252 -16.86 4.34 5.58
N LEU A 253 -15.73 4.55 4.91
CA LEU A 253 -14.43 4.04 5.33
C LEU A 253 -13.54 5.17 5.85
N VAL A 254 -13.10 5.06 7.11
CA VAL A 254 -12.18 5.99 7.77
C VAL A 254 -10.77 5.41 7.72
N LEU A 255 -9.89 6.08 6.96
CA LEU A 255 -8.53 5.62 6.73
C LEU A 255 -7.51 6.49 7.48
N SER A 256 -6.53 5.86 8.12
CA SER A 256 -5.40 6.57 8.74
C SER A 256 -4.41 7.07 7.68
N ARG A 257 -4.08 8.37 7.68
CA ARG A 257 -3.14 8.92 6.69
C ARG A 257 -1.72 8.36 6.78
N HIS A 258 -1.36 7.75 7.90
CA HIS A 258 0.02 7.32 8.17
C HIS A 258 0.34 5.94 7.60
N SER A 259 -0.67 5.08 7.41
CA SER A 259 -0.50 3.70 6.94
C SER A 259 -0.91 3.48 5.50
N TRP A 260 -1.53 4.47 4.86
CA TRP A 260 -2.04 4.37 3.49
C TRP A 260 -1.16 5.14 2.50
N PRO A 261 -0.99 4.65 1.26
CA PRO A 261 -0.22 5.34 0.24
C PRO A 261 -0.79 6.75 0.02
N VAL A 262 0.08 7.75 0.14
CA VAL A 262 -0.29 9.17 0.03
C VAL A 262 -0.92 9.48 -1.33
N ALA A 263 -0.48 8.81 -2.41
CA ALA A 263 -1.07 8.93 -3.74
C ALA A 263 -2.56 8.57 -3.74
N SER A 264 -2.97 7.51 -3.04
CA SER A 264 -4.36 7.08 -2.96
C SER A 264 -5.22 8.10 -2.20
N ILE A 265 -4.75 8.62 -1.07
CA ILE A 265 -5.56 9.46 -0.15
C ILE A 265 -5.47 10.98 -0.42
N CYS A 266 -4.68 11.42 -1.39
CA CYS A 266 -4.41 12.84 -1.64
C CYS A 266 -5.51 13.60 -2.36
N HIS A 267 -6.52 12.92 -2.89
CA HIS A 267 -7.53 13.54 -3.74
C HIS A 267 -8.75 13.89 -2.93
N THR A 268 -8.82 15.15 -2.50
CA THR A 268 -9.95 15.72 -1.76
C THR A 268 -11.19 15.75 -2.62
N LEU A 269 -12.26 15.15 -2.12
CA LEU A 269 -13.61 15.31 -2.65
C LEU A 269 -14.29 16.43 -1.86
N ASN A 270 -14.92 17.37 -2.55
CA ASN A 270 -15.84 18.34 -1.94
C ASN A 270 -17.29 17.84 -2.12
N PRO A 271 -17.93 17.27 -1.07
CA PRO A 271 -19.28 16.73 -1.18
C PRO A 271 -20.32 17.77 -1.58
N ARG A 272 -20.10 19.06 -1.24
CA ARG A 272 -21.07 20.13 -1.52
C ARG A 272 -21.20 20.45 -3.00
N THR A 273 -20.10 20.33 -3.75
CA THR A 273 -20.06 20.67 -5.18
C THR A 273 -20.21 19.44 -6.07
N CYS A 274 -19.72 18.29 -5.60
CA CYS A 274 -19.58 17.11 -6.43
C CYS A 274 -20.54 15.97 -6.08
N LEU A 275 -21.33 16.03 -5.01
CA LEU A 275 -22.31 14.98 -4.72
C LEU A 275 -23.73 15.54 -4.70
N PRO A 276 -24.72 14.76 -5.19
CA PRO A 276 -26.12 15.12 -5.04
C PRO A 276 -26.53 15.32 -3.58
N SER A 277 -27.55 16.17 -3.36
CA SER A 277 -28.06 16.51 -2.02
C SER A 277 -28.43 15.27 -1.19
N TYR A 278 -29.04 14.25 -1.80
CA TYR A 278 -29.48 13.04 -1.13
C TYR A 278 -28.32 12.18 -0.56
N LEU A 279 -27.11 12.24 -1.14
CA LEU A 279 -25.93 11.58 -0.56
C LEU A 279 -25.27 12.45 0.52
N ARG A 280 -25.30 13.76 0.31
CA ARG A 280 -24.67 14.75 1.20
C ARG A 280 -25.24 14.70 2.62
N GLY A 281 -26.56 14.51 2.78
CA GLY A 281 -27.20 14.36 4.09
C GLY A 281 -26.60 13.24 4.95
N THR A 282 -26.41 12.06 4.37
CA THR A 282 -25.80 10.91 5.07
C THR A 282 -24.34 11.16 5.43
N LEU A 283 -23.55 11.80 4.55
CA LEU A 283 -22.15 12.12 4.83
C LEU A 283 -22.00 13.19 5.92
N ASN A 284 -22.90 14.17 5.95
CA ASN A 284 -22.95 15.19 7.00
C ASN A 284 -23.30 14.54 8.35
N ARG A 285 -24.33 13.70 8.40
CA ARG A 285 -24.70 12.91 9.60
C ARG A 285 -23.53 12.07 10.12
N TYR A 286 -22.81 11.40 9.23
CA TYR A 286 -21.61 10.64 9.62
C TYR A 286 -20.50 11.55 10.17
N SER A 287 -20.28 12.71 9.55
CA SER A 287 -19.27 13.67 10.01
C SER A 287 -19.60 14.19 11.41
N ASN A 288 -20.88 14.50 11.68
CA ASN A 288 -21.37 14.94 12.98
C ASN A 288 -21.20 13.83 14.03
N PHE A 289 -21.60 12.59 13.71
CA PHE A 289 -21.37 11.42 14.55
C PHE A 289 -19.89 11.23 14.91
N TYR A 290 -19.00 11.30 13.91
CA TYR A 290 -17.57 11.14 14.13
C TYR A 290 -17.00 12.24 15.02
N ASN A 291 -17.37 13.50 14.78
CA ASN A 291 -16.92 14.63 15.60
C ASN A 291 -17.40 14.50 17.06
N LYS A 292 -18.67 14.11 17.28
CA LYS A 292 -19.25 13.86 18.62
C LYS A 292 -18.58 12.67 19.32
N SER A 293 -18.15 11.65 18.57
CA SER A 293 -17.46 10.49 19.13
C SER A 293 -16.01 10.78 19.51
N GLN A 294 -15.36 11.75 18.85
CA GLN A 294 -13.97 12.17 19.12
C GLN A 294 -13.87 13.22 20.24
N SER A 295 -14.97 13.84 20.66
CA SER A 295 -14.99 14.88 21.69
C SER A 295 -14.97 14.34 23.13
N HIS A 296 -15.00 13.02 23.34
CA HIS A 296 -14.75 12.37 24.63
C HIS A 296 -13.29 11.88 24.71
N PRO A 297 -12.35 12.62 25.34
CA PRO A 297 -10.96 12.24 25.35
C PRO A 297 -10.69 11.25 26.48
N ALA A 298 -10.40 10.00 26.12
CA ALA A 298 -9.66 9.10 27.00
C ALA A 298 -8.20 9.59 27.07
N LEU A 299 -7.89 10.48 28.01
CA LEU A 299 -6.58 10.85 28.58
C LEU A 299 -5.32 11.04 27.69
N GLU A 300 -5.38 10.89 26.37
CA GLU A 300 -4.24 11.04 25.46
C GLU A 300 -4.33 12.35 24.69
N ARG A 301 -3.25 13.12 24.80
CA ARG A 301 -3.08 14.51 24.39
C ARG A 301 -2.90 14.63 22.87
N GLY A 302 -3.87 14.16 22.09
CA GLY A 302 -3.89 14.27 20.63
C GLY A 302 -4.69 15.46 20.13
N SER A 303 -4.24 16.12 19.06
CA SER A 303 -5.03 17.11 18.32
C SER A 303 -6.34 16.49 17.80
N GLN A 304 -7.47 17.19 17.91
CA GLN A 304 -8.76 16.75 17.37
C GLN A 304 -8.61 16.29 15.92
N ARG A 305 -8.92 15.01 15.66
CA ARG A 305 -8.86 14.43 14.31
C ARG A 305 -10.11 14.84 13.55
N ARG A 306 -9.93 15.45 12.36
CA ARG A 306 -11.03 15.82 11.47
C ARG A 306 -11.07 14.88 10.25
N LEU A 307 -12.27 14.54 9.81
CA LEU A 307 -12.47 13.79 8.57
C LEU A 307 -12.16 14.66 7.36
N GLN A 308 -11.61 14.04 6.32
CA GLN A 308 -11.45 14.63 5.00
C GLN A 308 -11.97 13.64 3.97
N TRP A 309 -13.00 14.05 3.22
CA TRP A 309 -13.57 13.22 2.17
C TRP A 309 -12.62 13.10 0.98
N THR A 310 -12.55 11.90 0.41
CA THR A 310 -11.68 11.62 -0.74
C THR A 310 -12.47 10.97 -1.87
N TRP A 311 -11.89 10.96 -3.06
CA TRP A 311 -12.44 10.26 -4.24
C TRP A 311 -12.24 8.74 -4.20
N LEU A 312 -11.62 8.20 -3.13
CA LEU A 312 -11.45 6.78 -2.95
C LEU A 312 -12.78 6.12 -2.59
N GLY A 313 -13.15 5.13 -3.39
CA GLY A 313 -14.35 4.34 -3.17
C GLY A 313 -14.93 3.84 -4.48
N TRP A 314 -16.05 3.15 -4.34
CA TRP A 314 -16.82 2.61 -5.44
C TRP A 314 -18.31 2.72 -5.13
N ALA A 315 -19.12 2.59 -6.17
CA ALA A 315 -20.57 2.58 -6.08
C ALA A 315 -21.16 1.58 -7.07
N GLU A 316 -22.36 1.14 -6.75
CA GLU A 316 -23.24 0.41 -7.66
C GLU A 316 -24.28 1.38 -8.21
N LEU A 317 -24.34 1.51 -9.54
CA LEU A 317 -25.31 2.35 -10.23
C LEU A 317 -26.19 1.51 -11.14
N GLN A 318 -27.49 1.77 -11.11
CA GLN A 318 -28.42 1.17 -12.06
C GLN A 318 -28.45 1.99 -13.35
N PHE A 319 -28.12 1.34 -14.48
CA PHE A 319 -28.23 1.93 -15.82
C PHE A 319 -29.18 1.08 -16.68
N GLY A 320 -30.45 1.48 -16.74
CA GLY A 320 -31.51 0.67 -17.33
C GLY A 320 -31.65 -0.67 -16.58
N ASN A 321 -31.38 -1.78 -17.27
CA ASN A 321 -31.47 -3.15 -16.73
C ASN A 321 -30.11 -3.72 -16.29
N GLN A 322 -29.06 -2.89 -16.24
CA GLN A 322 -27.70 -3.29 -15.87
C GLN A 322 -27.30 -2.65 -14.54
N THR A 323 -26.48 -3.36 -13.77
CA THR A 323 -25.82 -2.82 -12.58
C THR A 323 -24.37 -2.53 -12.91
N LEU A 324 -23.96 -1.27 -12.79
CA LEU A 324 -22.60 -0.81 -13.07
C LEU A 324 -21.83 -0.71 -11.76
N HIS A 325 -20.68 -1.38 -11.67
CA HIS A 325 -19.72 -1.16 -10.60
C HIS A 325 -18.70 -0.14 -11.08
N VAL A 326 -18.67 1.01 -10.41
CA VAL A 326 -17.92 2.20 -10.83
C VAL A 326 -17.15 2.78 -9.65
N SER A 327 -16.06 3.51 -9.90
CA SER A 327 -15.38 4.28 -8.85
C SER A 327 -16.22 5.50 -8.42
N THR A 328 -15.90 6.13 -7.29
CA THR A 328 -16.58 7.36 -6.85
C THR A 328 -16.48 8.50 -7.88
N VAL A 329 -15.36 8.60 -8.60
CA VAL A 329 -15.18 9.57 -9.70
C VAL A 329 -16.13 9.26 -10.86
N GLN A 330 -16.20 7.99 -11.26
CA GLN A 330 -17.11 7.54 -12.31
C GLN A 330 -18.58 7.70 -11.91
N MET A 331 -18.91 7.40 -10.64
CA MET A 331 -20.25 7.61 -10.08
C MET A 331 -20.66 9.07 -10.20
N TRP A 332 -19.82 10.00 -9.75
CA TRP A 332 -20.07 11.43 -9.86
C TRP A 332 -20.32 11.85 -11.31
N LEU A 333 -19.43 11.45 -12.22
CA LEU A 333 -19.54 11.80 -13.64
C LEU A 333 -20.86 11.31 -14.24
N LEU A 334 -21.26 10.06 -13.97
CA LEU A 334 -22.50 9.48 -14.47
C LEU A 334 -23.73 10.16 -13.86
N LEU A 335 -23.72 10.45 -12.55
CA LEU A 335 -24.82 11.18 -11.90
C LEU A 335 -24.94 12.62 -12.41
N TYR A 336 -23.81 13.27 -12.73
CA TYR A 336 -23.81 14.61 -13.31
C TYR A 336 -24.46 14.64 -14.71
N LEU A 337 -24.28 13.57 -15.49
CA LEU A 337 -24.94 13.38 -16.78
C LEU A 337 -26.45 13.08 -16.69
N ASN A 338 -27.00 12.74 -15.51
CA ASN A 338 -28.45 12.59 -15.39
C ASN A 338 -29.20 13.92 -15.64
N GLY A 339 -28.57 15.05 -15.27
CA GLY A 339 -29.10 16.39 -15.52
C GLY A 339 -28.72 16.99 -16.88
N LEU A 340 -27.76 16.39 -17.60
CA LEU A 340 -27.15 16.95 -18.81
C LEU A 340 -26.99 15.88 -19.90
N LYS A 341 -27.54 16.11 -21.09
CA LYS A 341 -27.40 15.16 -22.22
C LYS A 341 -25.96 14.99 -22.73
N ALA A 342 -25.08 15.95 -22.44
CA ALA A 342 -23.69 15.96 -22.86
C ALA A 342 -22.85 16.82 -21.90
N VAL A 343 -21.59 16.46 -21.66
CA VAL A 343 -20.66 17.25 -20.84
C VAL A 343 -19.27 17.26 -21.47
N SER A 344 -18.56 18.39 -21.41
CA SER A 344 -17.17 18.46 -21.85
C SER A 344 -16.22 18.02 -20.73
N VAL A 345 -15.09 17.42 -21.12
CA VAL A 345 -14.08 16.95 -20.17
C VAL A 345 -13.45 18.11 -19.40
N GLU A 346 -13.31 19.28 -20.03
CA GLU A 346 -12.73 20.48 -19.43
C GLU A 346 -13.61 21.01 -18.29
N SER A 347 -14.94 20.98 -18.46
CA SER A 347 -15.87 21.37 -17.40
C SER A 347 -15.81 20.41 -16.22
N LEU A 348 -15.63 19.11 -16.47
CA LEU A 348 -15.47 18.12 -15.39
C LEU A 348 -14.15 18.34 -14.61
N LEU A 349 -13.06 18.68 -15.28
CA LEU A 349 -11.79 19.02 -14.62
C LEU A 349 -11.94 20.25 -13.71
N ALA A 350 -12.59 21.31 -14.22
CA ALA A 350 -12.81 22.53 -13.46
C ALA A 350 -13.69 22.31 -12.22
N LEU A 351 -14.73 21.48 -12.33
CA LEU A 351 -15.65 21.19 -11.23
C LEU A 351 -15.05 20.27 -10.15
N SER A 352 -14.30 19.26 -10.57
CA SER A 352 -13.79 18.23 -9.66
C SER A 352 -12.46 18.59 -8.98
N GLY A 353 -11.66 19.47 -9.58
CA GLY A 353 -10.30 19.77 -9.12
C GLY A 353 -9.34 18.58 -9.23
N LEU A 354 -9.71 17.53 -9.98
CA LEU A 354 -8.88 16.35 -10.21
C LEU A 354 -7.73 16.64 -11.19
N SER A 355 -6.66 15.85 -11.12
CA SER A 355 -5.68 15.81 -12.19
C SER A 355 -6.29 15.17 -13.43
N ALA A 356 -5.85 15.63 -14.60
CA ALA A 356 -6.39 15.14 -15.85
C ALA A 356 -6.03 13.65 -16.10
N ASP A 357 -4.92 13.14 -15.56
CA ASP A 357 -4.60 11.71 -15.62
C ASP A 357 -5.64 10.83 -14.90
N MET A 358 -6.06 11.23 -13.69
CA MET A 358 -7.07 10.46 -12.95
C MET A 358 -8.43 10.49 -13.63
N LEU A 359 -8.83 11.64 -14.16
CA LEU A 359 -10.10 11.76 -14.86
C LEU A 359 -10.09 10.91 -16.14
N ASN A 360 -8.98 10.90 -16.88
CA ASN A 360 -8.81 10.07 -18.07
C ASN A 360 -8.86 8.57 -17.75
N GLN A 361 -8.21 8.14 -16.66
CA GLN A 361 -8.29 6.77 -16.17
C GLN A 361 -9.73 6.37 -15.82
N ALA A 362 -10.50 7.28 -15.24
CA ALA A 362 -11.92 7.05 -14.93
C ALA A 362 -12.79 7.00 -16.20
N ILE A 363 -12.52 7.83 -17.21
CA ILE A 363 -13.29 7.90 -18.47
C ILE A 363 -13.07 6.66 -19.33
N GLY A 364 -11.84 6.16 -19.44
CA GLY A 364 -11.49 5.07 -20.37
C GLY A 364 -12.43 3.85 -20.32
N PRO A 365 -12.73 3.27 -19.14
CA PRO A 365 -13.69 2.18 -19.03
C PRO A 365 -15.13 2.57 -19.41
N LEU A 366 -15.54 3.81 -19.09
CA LEU A 366 -16.90 4.31 -19.39
C LEU A 366 -17.14 4.48 -20.88
N THR A 367 -16.10 4.72 -21.67
CA THR A 367 -16.14 4.88 -23.13
C THR A 367 -15.77 3.59 -23.88
N SER A 368 -15.48 2.51 -23.16
CA SER A 368 -15.20 1.21 -23.76
C SER A 368 -16.44 0.62 -24.46
N SER A 369 -16.28 -0.48 -25.19
CA SER A 369 -17.41 -1.18 -25.83
C SER A 369 -18.49 -1.58 -24.83
N ARG A 370 -18.12 -1.90 -23.59
CA ARG A 370 -19.05 -2.26 -22.50
C ARG A 370 -19.54 -1.05 -21.68
N GLY A 371 -18.96 0.12 -21.91
CA GLY A 371 -19.26 1.34 -21.17
C GLY A 371 -20.54 2.04 -21.62
N PRO A 372 -21.14 2.89 -20.77
CA PRO A 372 -22.39 3.58 -21.07
C PRO A 372 -22.22 4.88 -21.88
N LEU A 373 -20.98 5.35 -22.13
CA LEU A 373 -20.72 6.65 -22.75
C LEU A 373 -20.09 6.53 -24.13
N ASP A 374 -20.35 7.54 -24.95
CA ASP A 374 -19.62 7.83 -26.19
C ASP A 374 -18.78 9.11 -25.98
N LEU A 375 -17.53 9.07 -26.44
CA LEU A 375 -16.62 10.21 -26.42
C LEU A 375 -16.49 10.77 -27.83
N HIS A 376 -16.87 12.03 -28.00
CA HIS A 376 -16.60 12.77 -29.22
C HIS A 376 -15.35 13.63 -29.02
N GLU A 377 -14.21 13.13 -29.50
CA GLU A 377 -12.93 13.82 -29.41
C GLU A 377 -12.93 15.09 -30.27
N GLN A 378 -12.49 16.20 -29.69
CA GLN A 378 -12.05 17.33 -30.49
C GLN A 378 -10.68 16.99 -31.05
N LYS A 379 -10.60 16.79 -32.36
CA LYS A 379 -9.31 16.68 -33.06
C LYS A 379 -8.58 18.02 -32.87
N ASP A 380 -7.63 18.08 -31.94
CA ASP A 380 -6.42 18.88 -32.09
C ASP A 380 -5.30 18.40 -31.14
N ILE A 381 -4.11 18.25 -31.73
CA ILE A 381 -2.80 17.88 -31.19
C ILE A 381 -2.54 16.37 -30.93
N PRO A 382 -1.61 15.73 -31.67
CA PRO A 382 -1.11 14.40 -31.35
C PRO A 382 -0.16 14.49 -30.15
N GLY A 383 -0.56 13.96 -28.98
CA GLY A 383 0.40 13.70 -27.90
C GLY A 383 -0.10 13.66 -26.46
N ALA A 384 -1.18 14.35 -26.06
CA ALA A 384 -1.64 14.28 -24.67
C ALA A 384 -3.05 14.87 -24.48
N PHE A 385 -3.82 14.21 -23.60
CA PHE A 385 -5.14 14.57 -23.07
C PHE A 385 -6.37 14.27 -23.94
N ILE A 386 -7.29 13.45 -23.37
CA ILE A 386 -8.65 13.30 -23.89
C ILE A 386 -9.35 14.64 -23.70
N SER A 387 -9.55 15.36 -24.81
CA SER A 387 -10.36 16.58 -24.87
C SER A 387 -11.56 16.28 -25.77
N GLY A 388 -12.76 16.60 -25.28
CA GLY A 388 -13.97 16.22 -26.00
C GLY A 388 -15.23 16.25 -25.17
N VAL A 389 -16.31 15.83 -25.82
CA VAL A 389 -17.66 15.83 -25.23
C VAL A 389 -18.11 14.39 -24.98
N LEU A 390 -18.41 14.09 -23.72
CA LEU A 390 -19.00 12.84 -23.28
C LEU A 390 -20.52 12.90 -23.43
N LYS A 391 -21.11 11.87 -24.03
CA LYS A 391 -22.57 11.70 -24.19
C LYS A 391 -22.98 10.31 -23.76
N ILE A 392 -24.21 10.18 -23.25
CA ILE A 392 -24.79 8.87 -22.96
C ILE A 392 -25.04 8.15 -24.28
N ARG A 393 -24.60 6.88 -24.38
CA ARG A 393 -24.77 6.05 -25.58
C ARG A 393 -26.24 5.68 -25.77
N ASP A 394 -26.75 5.87 -26.99
CA ASP A 394 -28.12 5.49 -27.35
C ASP A 394 -28.29 3.97 -27.34
N GLY A 395 -29.16 3.46 -26.47
CA GLY A 395 -29.37 2.02 -26.20
C GLY A 395 -30.05 1.21 -27.33
N SER A 396 -30.15 1.73 -28.55
CA SER A 396 -30.88 1.08 -29.65
C SER A 396 -30.07 0.11 -30.51
N LYS A 397 -28.73 0.06 -30.36
CA LYS A 397 -27.86 -0.65 -31.32
C LYS A 397 -27.23 -1.95 -30.84
N GLU A 398 -27.27 -2.28 -29.55
CA GLU A 398 -26.62 -3.49 -29.02
C GLU A 398 -27.55 -4.28 -28.08
N PRO A 399 -27.77 -5.59 -28.31
CA PRO A 399 -28.51 -6.43 -27.39
C PRO A 399 -27.68 -6.62 -26.12
N ARG A 400 -27.96 -5.80 -25.11
CA ARG A 400 -27.42 -5.96 -23.77
C ARG A 400 -28.17 -7.09 -23.08
N SER A 401 -27.45 -8.08 -22.56
CA SER A 401 -27.98 -9.12 -21.67
C SER A 401 -28.75 -8.44 -20.54
N ARG A 402 -30.02 -8.82 -20.38
CA ARG A 402 -30.81 -8.43 -19.23
C ARG A 402 -30.11 -9.10 -18.03
N TRP A 403 -29.77 -8.33 -16.98
CA TRP A 403 -29.15 -8.81 -15.74
C TRP A 403 -27.61 -8.95 -15.70
N ASP A 404 -26.87 -8.20 -16.51
CA ASP A 404 -25.40 -8.19 -16.38
C ASP A 404 -24.89 -7.16 -15.38
N ILE A 405 -24.06 -7.62 -14.44
CA ILE A 405 -23.21 -6.78 -13.61
C ILE A 405 -21.98 -6.39 -14.45
N VAL A 406 -21.86 -5.10 -14.77
CA VAL A 406 -20.75 -4.58 -15.57
C VAL A 406 -19.76 -3.86 -14.66
N ARG A 407 -18.55 -4.41 -14.56
CA ARG A 407 -17.45 -3.79 -13.81
C ARG A 407 -16.70 -2.81 -14.72
N LEU A 408 -16.80 -1.53 -14.39
CA LEU A 408 -16.17 -0.43 -15.12
C LEU A 408 -15.11 0.28 -14.29
N ILE A 409 -14.84 -0.15 -13.06
CA ILE A 409 -13.74 0.39 -12.24
C ILE A 409 -12.43 0.29 -13.03
N PRO A 410 -11.64 1.37 -13.12
CA PRO A 410 -10.37 1.36 -13.84
C PRO A 410 -9.46 0.21 -13.36
N PRO A 411 -8.77 -0.47 -14.27
CA PRO A 411 -7.86 -1.54 -13.89
C PRO A 411 -6.71 -1.00 -13.04
N GLN A 412 -6.19 -1.85 -12.17
CA GLN A 412 -5.07 -1.50 -11.32
C GLN A 412 -3.83 -1.15 -12.14
N THR A 413 -3.16 -0.07 -11.75
CA THR A 413 -1.93 0.39 -12.41
C THR A 413 -0.73 -0.02 -11.57
N TYR A 414 0.07 -0.96 -12.07
CA TYR A 414 1.29 -1.38 -11.36
C TYR A 414 2.40 -0.33 -11.51
N LEU A 415 3.11 -0.08 -10.43
CA LEU A 415 4.19 0.89 -10.38
C LEU A 415 5.39 0.40 -11.17
N GLN A 416 6.02 1.31 -11.91
CA GLN A 416 7.29 1.03 -12.59
C GLN A 416 8.44 1.41 -11.66
N ALA A 417 9.22 0.42 -11.22
CA ALA A 417 10.35 0.66 -10.32
C ALA A 417 11.46 1.54 -10.93
N GLU A 418 11.59 1.58 -12.26
CA GLU A 418 12.52 2.49 -12.95
C GLU A 418 11.93 3.91 -13.15
N GLY A 419 10.64 4.10 -12.83
CA GLY A 419 9.92 5.36 -12.94
C GLY A 419 10.32 6.39 -11.86
N GLU A 420 9.59 7.50 -11.81
CA GLU A 420 9.92 8.60 -10.89
C GLU A 420 9.83 8.19 -9.42
N GLU A 421 8.87 7.33 -9.08
CA GLU A 421 8.68 6.87 -7.70
C GLU A 421 9.85 6.02 -7.20
N GLY A 422 10.33 5.06 -8.01
CA GLY A 422 11.51 4.27 -7.65
C GLY A 422 12.78 5.13 -7.57
N ARG A 423 12.94 6.12 -8.45
CA ARG A 423 14.02 7.12 -8.33
C ARG A 423 13.90 7.96 -7.06
N ASN A 424 12.69 8.29 -6.62
CA ASN A 424 12.48 9.02 -5.36
C ASN A 424 12.83 8.16 -4.14
N LEU A 425 12.52 6.86 -4.16
CA LEU A 425 12.98 5.92 -3.12
C LEU A 425 14.51 5.84 -3.06
N GLU A 426 15.18 5.82 -4.22
CA GLU A 426 16.65 5.84 -4.29
C GLU A 426 17.23 7.15 -3.73
N LYS A 427 16.69 8.30 -4.15
CA LYS A 427 17.10 9.63 -3.64
C LYS A 427 16.95 9.70 -2.12
N ARG A 428 15.81 9.24 -1.58
CA ARG A 428 15.55 9.17 -0.13
C ARG A 428 16.59 8.35 0.60
N ARG A 429 16.81 7.14 0.10
CA ARG A 429 17.77 6.19 0.66
C ARG A 429 19.19 6.75 0.65
N ASN A 430 19.61 7.35 -0.47
CA ASN A 430 20.93 7.99 -0.57
C ASN A 430 21.08 9.16 0.40
N LEU A 431 20.03 9.97 0.56
CA LEU A 431 20.04 11.09 1.51
C LEU A 431 20.18 10.60 2.97
N LEU A 432 19.46 9.56 3.37
CA LEU A 432 19.59 8.95 4.69
C LEU A 432 21.02 8.43 4.93
N ASN A 433 21.57 7.69 3.96
CA ASN A 433 22.94 7.20 4.03
C ASN A 433 23.95 8.35 4.18
N CYS A 434 23.78 9.44 3.44
CA CYS A 434 24.61 10.63 3.58
C CYS A 434 24.49 11.29 4.96
N LEU A 435 23.28 11.43 5.50
CA LEU A 435 23.06 12.00 6.83
C LEU A 435 23.70 11.15 7.93
N ILE A 436 23.51 9.83 7.89
CA ILE A 436 24.11 8.89 8.84
C ILE A 436 25.63 9.02 8.82
N VAL A 437 26.24 8.94 7.63
CA VAL A 437 27.70 9.02 7.48
C VAL A 437 28.22 10.38 7.95
N ARG A 438 27.54 11.48 7.62
CA ARG A 438 27.96 12.83 8.02
C ARG A 438 27.92 13.00 9.53
N ILE A 439 26.84 12.56 10.19
CA ILE A 439 26.69 12.65 11.64
C ILE A 439 27.78 11.81 12.31
N LEU A 440 28.01 10.58 11.86
CA LEU A 440 29.05 9.72 12.45
C LEU A 440 30.47 10.26 12.21
N LYS A 441 30.76 10.83 11.03
CA LYS A 441 32.05 11.50 10.78
C LYS A 441 32.31 12.68 11.72
N ALA A 442 31.27 13.43 12.08
CA ALA A 442 31.40 14.55 13.00
C ALA A 442 31.74 14.11 14.44
N HIS A 443 31.41 12.87 14.82
CA HIS A 443 31.68 12.32 16.15
C HIS A 443 32.94 11.43 16.20
N GLY A 444 33.67 11.32 15.08
CA GLY A 444 34.97 10.64 15.02
C GLY A 444 34.94 9.17 15.46
N ASP A 445 36.01 8.74 16.12
CA ASP A 445 36.21 7.36 16.57
C ASP A 445 35.42 7.00 17.83
N GLU A 446 35.01 7.99 18.64
CA GLU A 446 34.16 7.77 19.83
C GLU A 446 32.79 7.19 19.42
N GLY A 447 32.33 7.53 18.22
CA GLY A 447 31.09 7.04 17.65
C GLY A 447 29.84 7.55 18.37
N LEU A 448 28.69 6.98 18.01
CA LEU A 448 27.40 7.31 18.61
C LEU A 448 26.61 6.05 18.94
N HIS A 449 25.85 6.10 20.03
CA HIS A 449 24.84 5.08 20.30
C HIS A 449 23.78 5.05 19.19
N ILE A 450 23.28 3.86 18.83
CA ILE A 450 22.28 3.68 17.75
C ILE A 450 21.07 4.60 17.96
N ASP A 451 20.49 4.64 19.16
CA ASP A 451 19.30 5.46 19.42
C ASP A 451 19.57 6.96 19.26
N GLN A 452 20.71 7.44 19.76
CA GLN A 452 21.11 8.84 19.61
C GLN A 452 21.34 9.21 18.15
N LEU A 453 21.97 8.32 17.38
CA LEU A 453 22.15 8.50 15.94
C LEU A 453 20.79 8.57 15.22
N VAL A 454 19.84 7.69 15.56
CA VAL A 454 18.49 7.72 14.97
C VAL A 454 17.80 9.05 15.27
N CYS A 455 17.81 9.52 16.52
CA CYS A 455 17.23 10.82 16.89
C CYS A 455 17.85 11.97 16.10
N LEU A 456 19.20 12.04 16.04
CA LEU A 456 19.91 13.10 15.31
C LEU A 456 19.62 13.07 13.80
N VAL A 457 19.52 11.88 13.20
CA VAL A 457 19.16 11.73 11.78
C VAL A 457 17.73 12.20 11.54
N LEU A 458 16.78 11.84 12.39
CA LEU A 458 15.37 12.28 12.28
C LEU A 458 15.24 13.80 12.43
N GLU A 459 15.94 14.39 13.40
CA GLU A 459 15.98 15.86 13.54
C GLU A 459 16.61 16.54 12.32
N ALA A 460 17.73 16.01 11.82
CA ALA A 460 18.38 16.55 10.63
C ALA A 460 17.52 16.40 9.38
N TRP A 461 16.73 15.33 9.29
CA TRP A 461 15.77 15.10 8.22
C TRP A 461 14.64 16.14 8.26
N GLN A 462 14.07 16.41 9.44
CA GLN A 462 13.01 17.41 9.63
C GLN A 462 13.50 18.84 9.35
N LYS A 463 14.71 19.18 9.81
CA LYS A 463 15.32 20.50 9.59
C LYS A 463 15.76 20.72 8.13
N GLY A 464 15.81 19.66 7.32
CA GLY A 464 16.28 19.67 5.93
C GLY A 464 17.82 19.59 5.81
N PRO A 465 18.36 18.95 4.75
CA PRO A 465 19.80 18.78 4.59
C PRO A 465 20.50 20.12 4.34
N CYS A 466 21.53 20.40 5.12
CA CYS A 466 22.44 21.53 4.91
C CYS A 466 23.67 21.12 4.06
N PRO A 467 24.06 21.89 3.01
CA PRO A 467 23.44 23.14 2.60
C PRO A 467 22.10 22.92 1.87
N PRO A 468 21.09 23.78 2.11
CA PRO A 468 19.76 23.61 1.56
C PRO A 468 19.74 24.02 0.09
N ARG A 469 19.71 23.03 -0.82
CA ARG A 469 19.20 23.23 -2.18
C ARG A 469 18.17 22.17 -2.47
N GLY A 470 16.92 22.43 -2.12
CA GLY A 470 15.73 21.77 -2.68
C GLY A 470 15.65 20.23 -2.67
N LEU A 471 16.57 19.50 -2.02
CA LEU A 471 16.70 18.05 -2.21
C LEU A 471 15.55 17.29 -1.56
N VAL A 472 15.19 17.63 -0.31
CA VAL A 472 14.02 17.03 0.37
C VAL A 472 12.71 17.46 -0.27
N SER A 473 12.60 18.70 -0.74
CA SER A 473 11.42 19.14 -1.50
C SER A 473 11.29 18.44 -2.86
N SER A 474 12.41 17.99 -3.44
CA SER A 474 12.43 17.23 -4.71
C SER A 474 12.06 15.74 -4.56
N LEU A 475 12.00 15.21 -3.33
CA LEU A 475 11.49 13.85 -3.05
C LEU A 475 9.96 13.75 -3.16
N GLY A 476 9.27 14.85 -3.48
CA GLY A 476 7.82 14.91 -3.55
C GLY A 476 7.16 14.66 -2.18
N LYS A 477 5.96 14.07 -2.19
CA LYS A 477 5.14 13.80 -0.99
C LYS A 477 5.68 12.67 -0.08
N GLY A 478 6.87 12.12 -0.37
CA GLY A 478 7.55 11.06 0.39
C GLY A 478 8.48 11.54 1.53
N SER A 479 8.17 12.69 2.14
CA SER A 479 9.03 13.35 3.14
C SER A 479 9.00 12.69 4.53
N ALA A 480 8.09 11.76 4.82
CA ALA A 480 7.99 11.15 6.15
C ALA A 480 9.10 10.11 6.35
N CYS A 481 10.07 10.37 7.23
CA CYS A 481 11.11 9.40 7.62
C CYS A 481 10.77 8.81 8.98
N SER A 482 10.75 7.48 9.10
CA SER A 482 10.57 6.79 10.38
C SER A 482 11.93 6.37 10.97
N SER A 483 11.94 6.02 12.26
CA SER A 483 13.12 5.43 12.91
C SER A 483 13.53 4.10 12.27
N THR A 484 12.56 3.30 11.81
CA THR A 484 12.75 2.03 11.11
C THR A 484 13.49 2.19 9.79
N ASP A 485 13.23 3.27 9.04
CA ASP A 485 13.96 3.57 7.80
C ASP A 485 15.44 3.93 8.07
N VAL A 486 15.71 4.65 9.17
CA VAL A 486 17.08 4.97 9.57
C VAL A 486 17.83 3.69 9.99
N LEU A 487 17.18 2.84 10.79
CA LEU A 487 17.75 1.56 11.22
C LEU A 487 18.04 0.62 10.05
N SER A 488 17.17 0.57 9.04
CA SER A 488 17.39 -0.26 7.85
C SER A 488 18.61 0.22 7.04
N CYS A 489 18.79 1.54 6.91
CA CYS A 489 19.98 2.15 6.30
C CYS A 489 21.25 1.88 7.13
N ILE A 490 21.19 1.97 8.46
CA ILE A 490 22.30 1.62 9.36
C ILE A 490 22.74 0.17 9.14
N LEU A 491 21.79 -0.77 9.11
CA LEU A 491 22.06 -2.19 8.85
C LEU A 491 22.70 -2.39 7.47
N HIS A 492 22.23 -1.68 6.45
CA HIS A 492 22.84 -1.71 5.13
C HIS A 492 24.31 -1.25 5.16
N LEU A 493 24.57 -0.09 5.77
CA LEU A 493 25.91 0.48 5.81
C LEU A 493 26.89 -0.36 6.65
N LEU A 494 26.40 -1.03 7.70
CA LEU A 494 27.14 -2.07 8.43
C LEU A 494 27.46 -3.26 7.51
N GLY A 495 26.49 -3.74 6.73
CA GLY A 495 26.70 -4.83 5.77
C GLY A 495 27.70 -4.49 4.64
N LYS A 496 27.79 -3.21 4.26
CA LYS A 496 28.82 -2.71 3.31
C LYS A 496 30.19 -2.50 3.95
N GLY A 497 30.29 -2.50 5.28
CA GLY A 497 31.51 -2.19 6.02
C GLY A 497 31.84 -0.69 6.08
N THR A 498 30.89 0.19 5.73
CA THR A 498 31.04 1.66 5.86
C THR A 498 30.94 2.11 7.32
N LEU A 499 30.15 1.37 8.12
CA LEU A 499 30.05 1.56 9.57
C LEU A 499 30.67 0.36 10.27
N ARG A 500 31.18 0.59 11.47
CA ARG A 500 31.69 -0.45 12.37
C ARG A 500 31.02 -0.32 13.73
N ARG A 501 30.78 -1.47 14.36
CA ARG A 501 30.39 -1.54 15.77
C ARG A 501 31.66 -1.51 16.61
N HIS A 502 31.61 -0.83 17.74
CA HIS A 502 32.71 -0.89 18.71
C HIS A 502 32.81 -2.28 19.33
N ASP A 503 34.03 -2.76 19.60
CA ASP A 503 34.28 -4.11 20.12
C ASP A 503 33.67 -4.30 21.52
N ASP A 504 33.90 -3.35 22.42
CA ASP A 504 33.36 -3.40 23.80
C ASP A 504 31.89 -2.99 23.93
N ARG A 505 31.36 -2.21 22.96
CA ARG A 505 30.02 -1.62 23.00
C ARG A 505 29.34 -1.73 21.64
N PRO A 506 28.69 -2.86 21.31
CA PRO A 506 28.15 -3.10 19.98
C PRO A 506 26.99 -2.15 19.60
N GLN A 507 26.42 -1.45 20.57
CA GLN A 507 25.40 -0.42 20.38
C GLN A 507 25.99 0.93 19.95
N VAL A 508 27.31 1.09 20.00
CA VAL A 508 28.02 2.29 19.55
C VAL A 508 28.56 2.05 18.15
N LEU A 509 28.20 2.94 17.23
CA LEU A 509 28.61 2.92 15.83
C LEU A 509 29.63 4.01 15.57
N SER A 510 30.69 3.68 14.85
CA SER A 510 31.64 4.68 14.32
C SER A 510 31.78 4.51 12.82
N TYR A 511 32.20 5.59 12.16
CA TYR A 511 32.51 5.54 10.74
C TYR A 511 33.76 4.67 10.52
N ALA A 512 33.67 3.71 9.60
CA ALA A 512 34.83 2.96 9.14
C ALA A 512 35.40 3.71 7.93
N VAL A 513 36.68 4.08 8.00
CA VAL A 513 37.39 4.55 6.81
C VAL A 513 37.39 3.39 5.83
N PRO A 514 36.81 3.51 4.63
CA PRO A 514 36.95 2.46 3.63
C PRO A 514 38.44 2.33 3.37
N VAL A 515 39.00 1.15 3.64
CA VAL A 515 40.35 0.83 3.21
C VAL A 515 40.31 0.83 1.69
N THR A 516 40.53 2.01 1.09
CA THR A 516 40.87 2.13 -0.32
C THR A 516 42.10 1.28 -0.50
N VAL A 517 42.01 0.30 -1.39
CA VAL A 517 43.10 -0.55 -1.87
C VAL A 517 44.42 0.21 -1.80
N MET A 518 45.19 -0.06 -0.74
CA MET A 518 46.61 0.18 -0.81
C MET A 518 47.16 -0.93 -1.71
N GLU A 519 47.83 -0.53 -2.78
CA GLU A 519 48.79 -1.40 -3.46
C GLU A 519 49.66 -2.11 -2.42
N PRO A 520 50.10 -3.36 -2.68
CA PRO A 520 50.74 -4.18 -1.67
C PRO A 520 52.09 -3.58 -1.31
N HIS A 521 52.14 -2.80 -0.23
CA HIS A 521 53.40 -2.55 0.43
C HIS A 521 53.85 -3.85 1.09
N THR A 522 55.04 -4.24 0.66
CA THR A 522 55.77 -5.42 1.02
C THR A 522 56.16 -5.31 2.49
N GLU A 523 55.30 -5.77 3.40
CA GLU A 523 55.72 -5.98 4.78
C GLU A 523 56.34 -7.36 4.95
N SER A 524 57.67 -7.29 5.06
CA SER A 524 58.59 -8.27 5.60
C SER A 524 57.99 -9.01 6.82
N LEU A 525 57.66 -10.28 6.62
CA LEU A 525 57.42 -11.22 7.71
C LEU A 525 58.79 -11.69 8.25
N ASN A 526 59.26 -11.04 9.31
CA ASN A 526 60.14 -11.69 10.27
C ASN A 526 59.29 -12.12 11.48
N PRO A 527 59.17 -13.43 11.72
CA PRO A 527 59.13 -13.95 13.08
C PRO A 527 60.39 -14.77 13.32
N GLY A 528 61.20 -14.33 14.27
CA GLY A 528 62.24 -15.17 14.84
C GLY A 528 61.61 -16.37 15.54
N SER A 529 61.92 -17.58 15.09
CA SER A 529 62.00 -18.76 15.94
C SER A 529 62.82 -19.83 15.22
N SER A 530 63.92 -20.21 15.85
CA SER A 530 64.85 -21.27 15.47
C SER A 530 64.19 -22.66 15.52
N GLY A 531 64.25 -23.39 14.41
CA GLY A 531 63.93 -24.82 14.35
C GLY A 531 64.16 -25.38 12.94
N PRO A 532 64.72 -26.60 12.77
CA PRO A 532 65.10 -27.10 11.45
C PRO A 532 63.87 -27.52 10.64
N ASN A 533 63.73 -26.95 9.44
CA ASN A 533 62.72 -27.31 8.45
C ASN A 533 62.92 -28.76 7.94
N PRO A 534 61.89 -29.63 7.92
CA PRO A 534 61.90 -30.84 7.11
C PRO A 534 61.49 -30.54 5.66
N PRO A 535 61.93 -31.34 4.66
CA PRO A 535 61.72 -31.03 3.26
C PRO A 535 60.26 -31.22 2.81
N LEU A 536 59.78 -30.26 2.03
CA LEU A 536 58.50 -30.27 1.32
C LEU A 536 58.46 -31.40 0.28
N THR A 537 57.79 -32.50 0.59
CA THR A 537 57.42 -33.53 -0.40
C THR A 537 56.04 -33.20 -0.98
N PHE A 538 56.00 -32.85 -2.28
CA PHE A 538 54.78 -32.76 -3.06
C PHE A 538 54.17 -34.17 -3.22
N HIS A 539 52.88 -34.32 -2.91
CA HIS A 539 52.12 -35.53 -3.23
C HIS A 539 51.04 -35.17 -4.25
N THR A 540 51.30 -35.52 -5.51
CA THR A 540 50.35 -35.43 -6.61
C THR A 540 49.43 -36.64 -6.56
N LEU A 541 48.16 -36.44 -6.18
CA LEU A 541 47.15 -37.50 -6.28
C LEU A 541 46.67 -37.63 -7.72
N GLN A 542 47.10 -38.71 -8.36
CA GLN A 542 46.77 -39.11 -9.72
C GLN A 542 45.48 -39.97 -9.69
N ILE A 543 44.35 -39.42 -10.12
CA ILE A 543 43.10 -40.20 -10.25
C ILE A 543 43.17 -40.99 -11.57
N ARG A 544 43.28 -42.32 -11.44
CA ARG A 544 43.20 -43.28 -12.55
C ARG A 544 41.73 -43.50 -12.94
N SER A 545 41.36 -43.05 -14.12
CA SER A 545 40.14 -43.47 -14.83
C SER A 545 40.33 -44.88 -15.40
N ARG A 546 39.52 -45.85 -14.95
CA ARG A 546 39.36 -47.14 -15.64
C ARG A 546 38.30 -47.00 -16.74
N GLY A 547 38.70 -47.27 -17.98
CA GLY A 547 37.79 -47.55 -19.11
C GLY A 547 37.00 -48.83 -18.88
N VAL A 548 36.06 -49.23 -19.73
CA VAL A 548 36.14 -49.62 -21.17
C VAL A 548 34.71 -50.17 -21.52
N PRO A 549 34.23 -50.45 -22.78
CA PRO A 549 34.73 -50.19 -24.14
C PRO A 549 33.76 -49.45 -25.10
N TYR A 550 34.35 -49.10 -26.24
CA TYR A 550 33.75 -48.73 -27.53
C TYR A 550 32.71 -49.71 -28.09
N ALA A 551 31.69 -49.14 -28.76
CA ALA A 551 31.20 -49.62 -30.06
C ALA A 551 30.74 -48.41 -30.90
N SER A 552 31.06 -48.48 -32.19
CA SER A 552 31.12 -47.38 -33.16
C SER A 552 29.89 -47.27 -34.08
N CYS A 553 29.58 -46.03 -34.47
CA CYS A 553 29.06 -45.57 -35.78
C CYS A 553 27.75 -46.14 -36.35
N THR A 554 26.77 -45.27 -36.64
CA THR A 554 26.52 -44.68 -37.98
C THR A 554 25.30 -43.74 -37.94
N ALA A 555 25.26 -42.81 -38.90
CA ALA A 555 24.30 -41.72 -39.04
C ALA A 555 22.91 -42.18 -39.54
N THR A 556 21.85 -41.40 -39.27
CA THR A 556 20.85 -40.96 -40.28
C THR A 556 19.82 -39.99 -39.67
N GLN A 557 19.33 -39.09 -40.52
CA GLN A 557 18.27 -38.11 -40.29
C GLN A 557 16.88 -38.78 -40.21
N SER A 558 15.93 -38.17 -39.48
CA SER A 558 14.52 -37.87 -39.87
C SER A 558 13.52 -37.86 -38.70
N PHE A 559 12.32 -37.32 -38.98
CA PHE A 559 11.31 -36.77 -38.07
C PHE A 559 10.25 -37.76 -37.52
N SER A 560 9.65 -37.36 -36.38
CA SER A 560 8.23 -37.50 -35.95
C SER A 560 7.55 -38.88 -35.78
N THR A 561 6.94 -39.15 -34.62
CA THR A 561 5.46 -39.15 -34.35
C THR A 561 5.10 -39.88 -33.04
N PHE A 562 4.11 -39.32 -32.32
CA PHE A 562 3.13 -39.90 -31.38
C PHE A 562 3.42 -41.26 -30.68
N ARG A 563 3.45 -41.24 -29.35
CA ARG A 563 2.25 -41.42 -28.50
C ARG A 563 2.49 -40.90 -27.09
#